data_AF-A0A1V3P090-F1
#
_entry.id   AF-A0A1V3P090-F1
#
_cell.length_a   1.000
_cell.length_b   1.000
_cell.length_c   1.000
_cell.angle_alpha   90.00
_cell.angle_beta   90.00
_cell.angle_gamma   90.00
#
_symmetry.space_group_name_H-M   'P 1'
#
loop_
_entity.id
_entity.type
_entity.pdbx_description
1 polymer ?
#
loop_
_entity_poly.entity_id
_entity_poly.type
_entity_poly.pdbx_seq_one_letter_code
_entity_poly.pdbx_strand_id
1 'polypeptide(L)'
;MNISETYLILGAAAFELGVPVAAIATMVRAPRLRKFAVVVLGAVTPPVLFYCLVAVSYFLNPASTENVFAFYAMSVMSFAAYVAFLLVGAALAFAPKPSNLYARFFVGFAFAPLSCYLLNLVFWWRSMA
;
A
#
# COMPACT_ATOMS: atom_id res chain seq x y z
N MET A 1 22.22 -15.79 -0.57
CA MET A 1 20.77 -15.60 -0.59
C MET A 1 20.14 -16.97 -0.67
N ASN A 2 19.48 -17.40 0.40
CA ASN A 2 18.85 -18.72 0.45
C ASN A 2 17.64 -18.74 -0.48
N ILE A 3 17.38 -19.89 -1.10
CA ILE A 3 16.26 -20.10 -2.02
C ILE A 3 14.91 -19.66 -1.40
N SER A 4 14.73 -19.86 -0.09
CA SER A 4 13.55 -19.42 0.67
C SER A 4 13.37 -17.90 0.73
N GLU A 5 14.45 -17.13 0.85
CA GLU A 5 14.43 -15.66 0.91
C GLU A 5 13.98 -15.07 -0.42
N THR A 6 14.48 -15.62 -1.52
CA THR A 6 14.10 -15.21 -2.88
C THR A 6 12.62 -15.42 -3.14
N TYR A 7 12.04 -16.56 -2.71
CA TYR A 7 10.61 -16.82 -2.86
C TYR A 7 9.74 -15.88 -2.02
N LEU A 8 10.19 -15.50 -0.82
CA LEU A 8 9.46 -14.55 0.04
C LEU A 8 9.43 -13.15 -0.58
N ILE A 9 10.56 -12.68 -1.12
CA ILE A 9 10.65 -11.37 -1.79
C ILE A 9 9.78 -11.34 -3.04
N LEU A 10 9.86 -12.37 -3.89
CA LEU A 10 9.02 -12.50 -5.08
C LEU A 10 7.54 -12.58 -4.75
N GLY A 11 7.17 -13.32 -3.69
CA GLY A 11 5.80 -13.43 -3.23
C GLY A 11 5.24 -12.10 -2.74
N ALA A 12 6.01 -11.37 -1.92
CA ALA A 12 5.64 -10.05 -1.44
C ALA A 12 5.46 -9.06 -2.60
N ALA A 13 6.45 -8.98 -3.51
CA ALA A 13 6.38 -8.09 -4.66
C ALA A 13 5.21 -8.42 -5.61
N ALA A 14 4.97 -9.71 -5.87
CA ALA A 14 3.85 -10.15 -6.71
C ALA A 14 2.50 -9.81 -6.07
N PHE A 15 2.38 -9.90 -4.75
CA PHE A 15 1.16 -9.53 -4.05
C PHE A 15 0.93 -8.01 -4.07
N GLU A 16 1.95 -7.22 -3.75
CA GLU A 16 1.86 -5.76 -3.69
C GLU A 16 1.57 -5.10 -5.04
N LEU A 17 2.06 -5.68 -6.13
CA LEU A 17 1.74 -5.25 -7.49
C LEU A 17 0.43 -5.89 -8.02
N GLY A 18 0.12 -7.11 -7.58
CA GLY A 18 -1.08 -7.83 -7.99
C GLY A 18 -2.37 -7.17 -7.51
N VAL A 19 -2.36 -6.61 -6.29
CA VAL A 19 -3.52 -5.92 -5.71
C VAL A 19 -3.98 -4.70 -6.52
N PRO A 20 -3.13 -3.71 -6.88
CA PRO A 20 -3.57 -2.58 -7.70
C PRO A 20 -4.00 -3.03 -9.10
N VAL A 21 -3.33 -4.03 -9.69
CA VAL A 21 -3.74 -4.61 -10.98
C VAL A 21 -5.12 -5.28 -10.88
N ALA A 22 -5.38 -6.04 -9.82
CA ALA A 22 -6.69 -6.65 -9.56
C ALA A 22 -7.77 -5.58 -9.30
N ALA A 23 -7.43 -4.49 -8.61
CA ALA A 23 -8.33 -3.36 -8.38
C ALA A 23 -8.70 -2.65 -9.70
N ILE A 24 -7.73 -2.46 -10.61
CA ILE A 24 -8.00 -1.90 -11.96
C ILE A 24 -8.83 -2.89 -12.78
N ALA A 25 -8.49 -4.17 -12.78
CA ALA A 25 -9.23 -5.20 -13.52
C ALA A 25 -10.69 -5.31 -13.07
N THR A 26 -10.94 -5.23 -11.76
CA THR A 26 -12.30 -5.23 -11.20
C THR A 26 -13.07 -3.95 -11.52
N MET A 27 -12.41 -2.79 -11.60
CA MET A 27 -13.05 -1.57 -12.11
C MET A 27 -13.54 -1.72 -13.55
N VAL A 28 -12.74 -2.34 -14.42
CA VAL A 28 -13.09 -2.54 -15.83
C VAL A 28 -14.20 -3.58 -15.99
N ARG A 29 -14.05 -4.74 -15.33
CA ARG A 29 -14.94 -5.90 -15.53
C ARG A 29 -16.22 -5.88 -14.70
N ALA A 30 -16.24 -5.20 -13.55
CA ALA A 30 -17.38 -5.21 -12.63
C ALA A 30 -17.81 -3.79 -12.21
N PRO A 31 -18.68 -3.12 -13.00
CA PRO A 31 -19.14 -1.76 -12.74
C PRO A 31 -19.79 -1.58 -11.36
N ARG A 32 -20.48 -2.62 -10.88
CA ARG A 32 -21.13 -2.66 -9.55
C ARG A 32 -20.12 -2.62 -8.40
N LEU A 33 -18.90 -3.11 -8.63
CA LEU A 33 -17.82 -3.17 -7.63
C LEU A 33 -16.84 -2.00 -7.72
N ARG A 34 -16.94 -1.12 -8.75
CA ARG A 34 -16.10 0.08 -8.90
C ARG A 34 -16.02 0.90 -7.62
N LYS A 35 -17.13 1.06 -6.91
CA LYS A 35 -17.20 1.81 -5.65
C LYS A 35 -16.28 1.27 -4.55
N PHE A 36 -16.07 -0.04 -4.51
CA PHE A 36 -15.16 -0.69 -3.56
C PHE A 36 -13.73 -0.64 -4.08
N ALA A 37 -13.54 -0.97 -5.37
CA ALA A 37 -12.23 -0.99 -6.00
C ALA A 37 -11.53 0.38 -5.93
N VAL A 38 -12.24 1.49 -6.15
CA VAL A 38 -11.70 2.87 -6.03
C VAL A 38 -11.14 3.16 -4.63
N VAL A 39 -11.81 2.68 -3.58
CA VAL A 39 -11.37 2.90 -2.19
C VAL A 39 -10.08 2.14 -1.91
N VAL A 40 -10.03 0.87 -2.33
CA VAL A 40 -8.86 0.01 -2.16
C VAL A 40 -7.68 0.59 -2.96
N LEU A 41 -7.92 1.04 -4.19
CA LEU A 41 -6.93 1.74 -5.00
C LEU A 41 -6.39 2.98 -4.29
N GLY A 42 -7.28 3.81 -3.73
CA GLY A 42 -6.89 4.99 -2.96
C GLY A 42 -6.04 4.65 -1.74
N ALA A 43 -6.39 3.60 -0.99
CA ALA A 43 -5.62 3.15 0.17
C ALA A 43 -4.24 2.58 -0.20
N VAL A 44 -4.12 1.93 -1.36
CA VAL A 44 -2.87 1.34 -1.86
C VAL A 44 -1.99 2.38 -2.59
N THR A 45 -2.55 3.53 -2.98
CA THR A 45 -1.81 4.56 -3.74
C THR A 45 -0.62 5.16 -2.95
N PRO A 46 -0.74 5.54 -1.66
CA PRO A 46 0.40 6.06 -0.89
C PRO A 46 1.62 5.11 -0.84
N PRO A 47 1.48 3.81 -0.51
CA PRO A 47 2.64 2.91 -0.54
C PRO A 47 3.17 2.70 -1.96
N VAL A 48 2.32 2.66 -2.99
CA VAL A 48 2.77 2.57 -4.40
C VAL A 48 3.54 3.81 -4.84
N LEU A 49 3.12 5.02 -4.43
CA LEU A 49 3.86 6.24 -4.69
C LEU A 49 5.22 6.22 -3.99
N PHE A 50 5.28 5.72 -2.76
CA PHE A 50 6.53 5.56 -2.04
C PHE A 50 7.47 4.59 -2.77
N TYR A 51 6.96 3.47 -3.30
CA TYR A 51 7.72 2.55 -4.18
C TYR A 51 8.31 3.26 -5.40
N CYS A 52 7.50 4.06 -6.09
CA CYS A 52 7.97 4.83 -7.24
C CYS A 52 9.10 5.81 -6.87
N LEU A 53 9.00 6.48 -5.72
CA LEU A 53 10.04 7.40 -5.26
C LEU A 53 11.36 6.69 -4.98
N VAL A 54 11.33 5.55 -4.28
CA VAL A 54 12.54 4.75 -3.99
C VAL A 54 13.15 4.20 -5.28
N ALA A 55 12.33 3.74 -6.23
CA ALA A 55 12.80 3.30 -7.54
C ALA A 55 13.48 4.44 -8.31
N VAL A 56 12.88 5.64 -8.33
CA VAL A 56 13.47 6.83 -8.97
C VAL A 56 14.78 7.22 -8.30
N SER A 57 14.87 7.19 -6.96
CA SER A 57 16.11 7.45 -6.22
C SER A 57 17.22 6.46 -6.58
N TYR A 58 16.88 5.18 -6.77
CA TYR A 58 17.82 4.17 -7.24
C TYR A 58 18.33 4.45 -8.66
N PHE A 59 17.45 4.78 -9.60
CA PHE A 59 17.86 5.09 -10.98
C PHE A 59 18.67 6.38 -11.09
N LEU A 60 18.39 7.37 -10.25
CA LEU A 60 19.13 8.64 -10.24
C LEU A 60 20.53 8.50 -9.62
N ASN A 61 20.68 7.63 -8.63
CA ASN A 61 21.98 7.39 -8.00
C ASN A 61 22.15 5.91 -7.62
N PRO A 62 22.50 5.05 -8.60
CA PRO A 62 22.62 3.62 -8.39
C PRO A 62 23.91 3.22 -7.64
N ALA A 63 24.86 4.15 -7.50
CA ALA A 63 26.14 3.91 -6.81
C ALA A 63 26.04 4.02 -5.29
N SER A 64 24.95 4.56 -4.74
CA SER A 64 24.75 4.64 -3.30
C SER A 64 24.22 3.32 -2.75
N THR A 65 24.98 2.73 -1.83
CA THR A 65 24.65 1.47 -1.15
C THR A 65 23.30 1.55 -0.43
N GLU A 66 22.94 2.74 0.07
CA GLU A 66 21.66 3.02 0.73
C GLU A 66 20.46 2.87 -0.22
N ASN A 67 20.54 3.41 -1.44
CA ASN A 67 19.43 3.33 -2.41
C ASN A 67 19.28 1.91 -2.96
N VAL A 68 20.39 1.19 -3.16
CA VAL A 68 20.40 -0.22 -3.55
C VAL A 68 19.71 -1.05 -2.47
N PHE A 69 20.13 -0.90 -1.20
CA PHE A 69 19.53 -1.63 -0.09
C PHE A 69 18.05 -1.29 0.07
N ALA A 70 17.70 -0.01 0.02
CA ALA A 70 16.31 0.44 0.10
C ALA A 70 15.47 -0.23 -1.00
N PHE A 71 15.90 -0.22 -2.27
CA PHE A 71 15.16 -0.82 -3.37
C PHE A 71 14.90 -2.33 -3.20
N TYR A 72 15.90 -3.10 -2.74
CA TYR A 72 15.75 -4.55 -2.55
C TYR A 72 15.00 -4.93 -1.26
N ALA A 73 15.16 -4.16 -0.18
CA ALA A 73 14.55 -4.45 1.11
C ALA A 73 13.12 -3.90 1.23
N MET A 74 12.75 -2.94 0.38
CA MET A 74 11.48 -2.23 0.47
C MET A 74 10.29 -3.18 0.49
N SER A 75 10.17 -4.05 -0.51
CA SER A 75 9.02 -4.95 -0.66
C SER A 75 8.78 -5.85 0.56
N VAL A 76 9.84 -6.21 1.28
CA VAL A 76 9.71 -7.03 2.49
C VAL A 76 9.40 -6.17 3.71
N MET A 77 10.07 -5.02 3.85
CA MET A 77 9.92 -4.13 5.00
C MET A 77 8.56 -3.40 5.00
N SER A 78 8.05 -3.00 3.84
CA SER A 78 6.73 -2.36 3.73
C SER A 78 5.57 -3.33 3.54
N PHE A 79 5.80 -4.65 3.42
CA PHE A 79 4.72 -5.63 3.25
C PHE A 79 3.67 -5.57 4.37
N ALA A 80 4.11 -5.57 5.62
CA ALA A 80 3.20 -5.52 6.76
C ALA A 80 2.37 -4.22 6.79
N ALA A 81 3.01 -3.09 6.50
CA ALA A 81 2.32 -1.81 6.37
C ALA A 81 1.35 -1.84 5.19
N TYR A 82 1.76 -2.35 4.03
CA TYR A 82 0.93 -2.49 2.84
C TYR A 82 -0.33 -3.31 3.12
N VAL A 83 -0.19 -4.46 3.79
CA VAL A 83 -1.32 -5.31 4.18
C VAL A 83 -2.24 -4.57 5.16
N ALA A 84 -1.70 -3.81 6.11
CA ALA A 84 -2.50 -2.98 7.01
C ALA A 84 -3.31 -1.92 6.25
N PHE A 85 -2.70 -1.22 5.29
CA PHE A 85 -3.38 -0.25 4.43
C PHE A 85 -4.47 -0.92 3.57
N LEU A 86 -4.21 -2.13 3.06
CA LEU A 86 -5.17 -2.89 2.28
C LEU A 86 -6.37 -3.31 3.12
N LEU A 87 -6.15 -3.82 4.35
CA LEU A 87 -7.21 -4.21 5.28
C LEU A 87 -8.05 -3.00 5.71
N VAL A 88 -7.41 -1.88 6.03
CA VAL A 88 -8.10 -0.63 6.37
C VAL A 88 -8.89 -0.12 5.16
N GLY A 89 -8.30 -0.13 3.97
CA GLY A 89 -8.97 0.22 2.71
C GLY A 89 -10.17 -0.67 2.42
N ALA A 90 -10.06 -1.98 2.66
CA ALA A 90 -11.14 -2.94 2.51
C ALA A 90 -12.26 -2.69 3.53
N ALA A 91 -11.93 -2.50 4.81
CA ALA A 91 -12.89 -2.18 5.86
C ALA A 91 -13.63 -0.87 5.55
N LEU A 92 -12.90 0.17 5.14
CA LEU A 92 -13.44 1.43 4.67
C LEU A 92 -14.32 1.26 3.44
N ALA A 93 -14.09 0.26 2.59
CA ALA A 93 -14.91 0.04 1.40
C ALA A 93 -16.34 -0.40 1.77
N PHE A 94 -16.54 -1.05 2.93
CA PHE A 94 -17.86 -1.44 3.45
C PHE A 94 -18.60 -0.31 4.19
N ALA A 95 -17.91 0.79 4.53
CA ALA A 95 -18.56 1.92 5.19
C ALA A 95 -19.51 2.68 4.22
N PRO A 96 -20.65 3.21 4.71
CA PRO A 96 -21.53 4.04 3.91
C PRO A 96 -20.79 5.29 3.44
N LYS A 97 -20.64 5.44 2.12
CA LYS A 97 -19.76 6.47 1.51
C LYS A 97 -20.46 7.32 0.46
N PRO A 98 -20.04 8.60 0.32
CA PRO A 98 -20.62 9.56 -0.62
C PRO A 98 -20.68 9.00 -2.04
N SER A 99 -21.69 9.44 -2.81
CA SER A 99 -21.97 8.95 -4.18
C SER A 99 -20.84 9.24 -5.17
N ASN A 100 -20.01 10.25 -4.89
CA ASN A 100 -18.91 10.68 -5.75
C ASN A 100 -17.70 9.73 -5.66
N LEU A 101 -17.25 9.23 -6.81
CA LEU A 101 -16.11 8.29 -6.93
C LEU A 101 -14.79 8.94 -6.47
N TYR A 102 -14.57 10.23 -6.76
CA TYR A 102 -13.35 10.92 -6.35
C TYR A 102 -13.25 11.07 -4.83
N ALA A 103 -14.37 11.35 -4.15
CA ALA A 103 -14.41 11.41 -2.70
C ALA A 103 -14.07 10.05 -2.07
N ARG A 104 -14.50 8.94 -2.69
CA ARG A 104 -14.16 7.58 -2.23
C ARG A 104 -12.68 7.28 -2.34
N PHE A 105 -12.03 7.75 -3.41
CA PHE A 105 -10.58 7.64 -3.59
C PHE A 105 -9.84 8.42 -2.51
N PHE A 106 -10.20 9.69 -2.29
CA PHE A 106 -9.58 10.54 -1.26
C PHE A 106 -9.78 10.00 0.15
N VAL A 107 -10.94 9.40 0.45
CA VAL A 107 -11.15 8.74 1.75
C VAL A 107 -10.17 7.58 1.91
N GLY A 108 -9.98 6.74 0.90
CA GLY A 108 -8.96 5.67 0.97
C GLY A 108 -7.54 6.22 1.12
N PHE A 109 -7.20 7.23 0.32
CA PHE A 109 -5.88 7.86 0.29
C PHE A 109 -5.50 8.54 1.60
N ALA A 110 -6.43 9.26 2.24
CA ALA A 110 -6.17 10.01 3.47
C ALA A 110 -6.33 9.14 4.73
N PHE A 111 -7.36 8.29 4.82
CA PHE A 111 -7.61 7.52 6.05
C PHE A 111 -6.61 6.38 6.27
N ALA A 112 -6.11 5.73 5.22
CA ALA A 112 -5.18 4.63 5.38
C ALA A 112 -3.87 5.07 6.09
N PRO A 113 -3.15 6.12 5.62
CA PRO A 113 -1.97 6.61 6.34
C PRO A 113 -2.31 7.24 7.69
N LEU A 114 -3.45 7.92 7.81
CA LEU A 114 -3.88 8.53 9.07
C LEU A 114 -4.15 7.45 10.15
N SER A 115 -4.75 6.33 9.78
CA SER A 115 -5.04 5.22 10.69
C SER A 115 -3.77 4.53 11.18
N CYS A 116 -2.78 4.33 10.32
CA CYS A 116 -1.47 3.81 10.72
C CYS A 116 -0.71 4.80 11.61
N TYR A 117 -0.77 6.10 11.32
CA TYR A 117 -0.18 7.13 12.17
C TYR A 117 -0.81 7.15 13.57
N LEU A 118 -2.15 7.11 13.65
CA LEU A 118 -2.88 7.06 14.93
C LEU A 118 -2.58 5.80 15.74
N LEU A 119 -2.52 4.62 15.09
CA LEU A 119 -2.16 3.37 15.77
C LEU A 119 -0.75 3.42 16.34
N ASN A 120 0.21 3.99 15.60
CA ASN A 120 1.59 4.15 16.07
C ASN A 120 1.66 5.12 17.26
N LEU A 121 0.87 6.20 17.23
CA LEU A 121 0.75 7.17 18.32
C LEU A 121 0.17 6.55 19.60
N VAL A 122 -0.87 5.71 19.46
CA VAL A 122 -1.47 4.97 20.59
C VAL A 122 -0.50 3.95 21.18
N PHE A 123 0.24 3.24 20.33
CA PHE A 123 1.24 2.27 20.78
C PHE A 123 2.41 2.94 21.51
N TRP A 124 2.87 4.08 20.99
CA TRP A 124 3.91 4.90 21.61
C TRP A 124 3.47 5.42 22.99
N TRP A 125 2.23 5.91 23.11
CA TRP A 125 1.66 6.38 24.37
C TRP A 125 1.56 5.26 25.43
N ARG A 126 1.23 4.04 25.00
CA ARG A 126 1.22 2.84 25.87
C ARG A 126 2.60 2.36 26.30
N SER A 127 3.67 2.72 25.58
CA SER A 127 5.04 2.36 25.97
C SER A 127 5.65 3.33 27.00
N MET A 128 5.01 4.48 27.22
CA MET A 128 5.44 5.52 28.16
C MET A 128 4.59 5.56 29.45
N ALA A 129 3.51 4.79 29.50
CA ALA A 129 2.63 4.62 30.67
C ALA A 129 2.95 3.32 31.40
#